data_AF-A0A963NM76-F1
#
_entry.id   AF-A0A963NM76-F1
#
_cell.length_a   1.000
_cell.length_b   1.000
_cell.length_c   1.000
_cell.angle_alpha   90.00
_cell.angle_beta   90.00
_cell.angle_gamma   90.00
#
_symmetry.space_group_name_H-M   'P 1'
#
loop_
_entity.id
_entity.type
_entity.pdbx_description
1 polymer ?
#
loop_
_entity_poly.entity_id
_entity_poly.type
_entity_poly.pdbx_seq_one_letter_code
_entity_poly.pdbx_strand_id
1 'polypeptide(L)'
;AAHFHRACRDALAPFGAELYPRFKRGCDRYFFLAHRGEPRGVGGIFFDDFGELGFERSFALMRAVGDAFDGAYLPILRRRRGMPYGERERDFQAYRRGRYVEFNLVHDRGTLFGLQSGGRTESILMSMPPVVKWRYDWQPAPGTPEARLYTDFLRPREWAEDGAPPSSPAVSAPRPATPAAASDPS
;
A
#
# COMPACT_ATOMS: atom_id res chain seq x y z
N ALA A 1 -2.24 10.14 1.07
CA ALA A 1 -1.25 9.08 1.33
C ALA A 1 -0.71 9.19 2.74
N ALA A 2 0.01 10.26 3.10
CA ALA A 2 0.66 10.39 4.41
C ALA A 2 -0.25 10.14 5.64
N HIS A 3 -1.46 10.74 5.68
CA HIS A 3 -2.45 10.48 6.75
C HIS A 3 -2.79 8.98 6.89
N PHE A 4 -3.10 8.32 5.78
CA PHE A 4 -3.49 6.92 5.76
C PHE A 4 -2.35 6.01 6.25
N HIS A 5 -1.13 6.26 5.78
CA HIS A 5 0.05 5.49 6.17
C HIS A 5 0.47 5.71 7.62
N ARG A 6 0.31 6.93 8.15
CA ARG A 6 0.51 7.18 9.59
C ARG A 6 -0.51 6.41 10.43
N ALA A 7 -1.79 6.42 10.06
CA ALA A 7 -2.80 5.63 10.77
C ALA A 7 -2.47 4.13 10.76
N CYS A 8 -2.01 3.57 9.63
CA CYS A 8 -1.54 2.17 9.57
C CYS A 8 -0.33 1.91 10.48
N ARG A 9 0.65 2.83 10.50
CA ARG A 9 1.84 2.71 11.35
C ARG A 9 1.46 2.75 12.83
N ASP A 10 0.65 3.72 13.21
CA ASP A 10 0.26 3.96 14.59
C ASP A 10 -0.59 2.79 15.13
N ALA A 11 -1.42 2.16 14.29
CA ALA A 11 -2.17 0.94 14.63
C ALA A 11 -1.26 -0.27 14.91
N LEU A 12 -0.10 -0.36 14.26
CA LEU A 12 0.86 -1.46 14.42
C LEU A 12 1.90 -1.20 15.53
N ALA A 13 2.09 0.06 15.93
CA ALA A 13 3.10 0.47 16.90
C ALA A 13 3.07 -0.32 18.23
N PRO A 14 1.91 -0.65 18.83
CA PRO A 14 1.85 -1.45 20.06
C PRO A 14 2.34 -2.90 19.92
N PHE A 15 2.43 -3.40 18.68
CA PHE A 15 2.75 -4.80 18.39
C PHE A 15 4.20 -5.02 17.96
N GLY A 16 4.86 -3.98 17.45
CA GLY A 16 6.26 -4.00 17.04
C GLY A 16 6.56 -2.90 16.02
N ALA A 17 7.65 -2.16 16.22
CA ALA A 17 8.04 -1.05 15.33
C ALA A 17 8.40 -1.54 13.91
N GLU A 18 8.83 -2.80 13.78
CA GLU A 18 9.19 -3.46 12.54
C GLU A 18 8.00 -3.91 11.68
N LEU A 19 6.81 -4.02 12.28
CA LEU A 19 5.63 -4.57 11.61
C LEU A 19 5.10 -3.64 10.52
N TYR A 20 5.05 -2.33 10.75
CA TYR A 20 4.61 -1.39 9.71
C TYR A 20 5.51 -1.43 8.46
N PRO A 21 6.85 -1.28 8.57
CA PRO A 21 7.72 -1.44 7.41
C PRO A 21 7.58 -2.79 6.70
N ARG A 22 7.40 -3.89 7.46
CA ARG A 22 7.23 -5.24 6.90
C ARG A 22 5.91 -5.37 6.12
N PHE A 23 4.79 -5.00 6.73
CA PHE A 23 3.46 -5.14 6.13
C PHE A 23 3.22 -4.12 5.01
N LYS A 24 3.83 -2.94 5.09
CA LYS A 24 3.83 -1.97 3.99
C LYS A 24 4.55 -2.53 2.77
N ARG A 25 5.75 -3.11 2.95
CA ARG A 25 6.46 -3.80 1.85
C ARG A 25 5.67 -4.99 1.32
N GLY A 26 4.96 -5.72 2.19
CA GLY A 26 4.02 -6.76 1.79
C GLY A 26 2.92 -6.22 0.89
N CYS A 27 2.32 -5.09 1.27
CA CYS A 27 1.27 -4.40 0.51
C CYS A 27 1.76 -3.95 -0.87
N ASP A 28 2.93 -3.30 -0.93
CA ASP A 28 3.53 -2.82 -2.17
C ASP A 28 3.81 -3.96 -3.16
N ARG A 29 4.23 -5.14 -2.65
CA ARG A 29 4.46 -6.33 -3.48
C ARG A 29 3.18 -7.02 -3.92
N TYR A 30 2.20 -7.17 -3.03
CA TYR A 30 0.97 -7.90 -3.33
C TYR A 30 0.08 -7.13 -4.30
N PHE A 31 -0.08 -5.82 -4.08
CA PHE A 31 -0.96 -4.97 -4.89
C PHE A 31 -0.23 -4.32 -6.08
N PHE A 32 0.43 -5.16 -6.89
CA PHE A 32 1.19 -4.75 -8.07
C PHE A 32 0.68 -5.43 -9.34
N LEU A 33 0.47 -4.66 -10.42
CA LEU A 33 0.06 -5.18 -11.71
C LEU A 33 1.31 -5.50 -12.54
N ALA A 34 1.80 -6.75 -12.47
CA ALA A 34 3.04 -7.17 -13.13
C ALA A 34 3.05 -6.86 -14.64
N HIS A 35 1.95 -7.10 -15.34
CA HIS A 35 1.84 -6.86 -16.79
C HIS A 35 1.75 -5.37 -17.18
N ARG A 36 1.61 -4.46 -16.21
CA ARG A 36 1.64 -3.00 -16.43
C ARG A 36 2.88 -2.33 -15.84
N GLY A 37 3.63 -3.05 -14.99
CA GLY A 37 4.71 -2.46 -14.21
C GLY A 37 4.24 -1.36 -13.25
N GLU A 38 2.98 -1.39 -12.79
CA GLU A 38 2.40 -0.33 -11.94
C GLU A 38 1.80 -0.88 -10.63
N PRO A 39 1.96 -0.17 -9.49
CA PRO A 39 1.17 -0.43 -8.29
C PRO A 39 -0.32 -0.17 -8.53
N ARG A 40 -1.18 -0.94 -7.85
CA ARG A 40 -2.65 -0.72 -7.88
C ARG A 40 -3.04 0.62 -7.26
N GLY A 41 -2.27 1.10 -6.29
CA GLY A 41 -2.53 2.33 -5.55
C GLY A 41 -1.31 2.77 -4.74
N VAL A 42 -1.54 3.64 -3.75
CA VAL A 42 -0.47 4.20 -2.90
C VAL A 42 0.02 3.24 -1.80
N GLY A 43 -0.55 2.04 -1.72
CA GLY A 43 -0.22 1.04 -0.71
C GLY A 43 -1.07 1.15 0.57
N GLY A 44 -0.49 0.68 1.67
CA GLY A 44 -1.15 0.51 2.96
C GLY A 44 -0.38 -0.53 3.76
N ILE A 45 -1.10 -1.44 4.41
CA ILE A 45 -0.53 -2.64 5.02
C ILE A 45 -1.21 -3.89 4.46
N PHE A 46 -0.44 -4.95 4.30
CA PHE A 46 -0.93 -6.27 3.91
C PHE A 46 -0.13 -7.33 4.66
N PHE A 47 -0.84 -8.29 5.22
CA PHE A 47 -0.27 -9.46 5.88
C PHE A 47 -1.23 -10.63 5.68
N ASP A 48 -0.64 -11.82 5.64
CA ASP A 48 -1.30 -13.11 5.42
C ASP A 48 -0.54 -14.12 6.29
N ASP A 49 -1.21 -15.19 6.72
CA ASP A 49 -0.61 -16.23 7.58
C ASP A 49 0.11 -15.69 8.85
N PHE A 50 -0.39 -14.59 9.45
CA PHE A 50 0.30 -13.92 10.56
C PHE A 50 -0.07 -14.51 11.94
N GLY A 51 0.78 -15.39 12.46
CA GLY A 51 0.63 -16.01 13.79
C GLY A 51 1.82 -15.82 14.74
N GLU A 52 2.84 -15.06 14.33
CA GLU A 52 4.16 -15.00 14.99
C GLU A 52 4.13 -14.42 16.42
N LEU A 53 3.07 -13.69 16.79
CA LEU A 53 2.90 -13.12 18.13
C LEU A 53 2.11 -14.03 19.10
N GLY A 54 1.70 -15.21 18.65
CA GLY A 54 0.73 -16.06 19.35
C GLY A 54 -0.71 -15.56 19.16
N PHE A 55 -1.68 -16.43 19.44
CA PHE A 55 -3.09 -16.21 19.10
C PHE A 55 -3.65 -14.88 19.64
N GLU A 56 -3.60 -14.67 20.95
CA GLU A 56 -4.20 -13.49 21.60
C GLU A 56 -3.65 -12.17 21.06
N ARG A 57 -2.34 -12.11 20.85
CA ARG A 57 -1.66 -10.90 20.42
C ARG A 57 -1.81 -10.65 18.91
N SER A 58 -1.80 -11.71 18.09
CA SER A 58 -2.16 -11.62 16.66
C SER A 58 -3.63 -11.20 16.47
N PHE A 59 -4.54 -11.72 17.29
CA PHE A 59 -5.94 -11.32 17.25
C PHE A 59 -6.13 -9.85 17.69
N ALA A 60 -5.44 -9.42 18.74
CA ALA A 60 -5.41 -8.02 19.15
C ALA A 60 -4.87 -7.09 18.04
N LEU A 61 -3.84 -7.52 17.30
CA LEU A 61 -3.33 -6.80 16.13
C LEU A 61 -4.40 -6.68 15.04
N MET A 62 -5.06 -7.78 14.68
CA MET A 62 -6.10 -7.78 13.65
C MET A 62 -7.26 -6.83 14.03
N ARG A 63 -7.70 -6.84 15.29
CA ARG A 63 -8.71 -5.89 15.80
C ARG A 63 -8.23 -4.44 15.69
N ALA A 64 -7.03 -4.14 16.17
CA ALA A 64 -6.48 -2.78 16.11
C ALA A 64 -6.38 -2.24 14.68
N VAL A 65 -6.01 -3.10 13.72
CA VAL A 65 -5.99 -2.74 12.29
C VAL A 65 -7.40 -2.44 11.76
N GLY A 66 -8.39 -3.27 12.12
CA GLY A 66 -9.79 -3.05 11.76
C GLY A 66 -10.34 -1.74 12.33
N ASP A 67 -10.17 -1.52 13.62
CA ASP A 67 -10.65 -0.33 14.34
C ASP A 67 -10.01 0.97 13.80
N ALA A 68 -8.74 0.90 13.37
CA ALA A 68 -8.03 2.04 12.81
C ALA A 68 -8.53 2.45 11.40
N PHE A 69 -9.26 1.59 10.69
CA PHE A 69 -9.66 1.84 9.30
C PHE A 69 -10.51 3.11 9.16
N ASP A 70 -11.46 3.31 10.07
CA ASP A 70 -12.34 4.48 10.07
C ASP A 70 -11.54 5.78 10.24
N GLY A 71 -10.59 5.79 11.18
CA GLY A 71 -9.67 6.91 11.39
C GLY A 71 -8.73 7.15 10.21
N ALA A 72 -8.35 6.09 9.50
CA ALA A 72 -7.50 6.18 8.33
C ALA A 72 -8.23 6.74 7.09
N TYR A 73 -9.48 6.30 6.85
CA TYR A 73 -10.18 6.57 5.59
C TYR A 73 -11.24 7.68 5.67
N LEU A 74 -12.07 7.72 6.73
CA LEU A 74 -13.17 8.68 6.82
C LEU A 74 -12.73 10.15 6.78
N PRO A 75 -11.61 10.57 7.39
CA PRO A 75 -11.14 11.95 7.23
C PRO A 75 -10.81 12.33 5.79
N ILE A 76 -10.30 11.38 4.99
CA ILE A 76 -10.02 11.57 3.56
C ILE A 76 -11.35 11.75 2.81
N LEU A 77 -12.31 10.86 3.06
CA LEU A 77 -13.63 10.92 2.44
C LEU A 77 -14.33 12.26 2.76
N ARG A 78 -14.40 12.65 4.04
CA ARG A 78 -15.04 13.89 4.50
C ARG A 78 -14.42 15.12 3.83
N ARG A 79 -13.09 15.14 3.65
CA ARG A 79 -12.37 16.23 2.98
C ARG A 79 -12.64 16.30 1.48
N ARG A 80 -12.85 15.16 0.83
CA ARG A 80 -12.92 15.06 -0.65
C ARG A 80 -14.35 14.96 -1.19
N ARG A 81 -15.34 14.56 -0.39
CA ARG A 81 -16.72 14.28 -0.85
C ARG A 81 -17.41 15.43 -1.57
N GLY A 82 -17.10 16.68 -1.21
CA GLY A 82 -17.69 17.89 -1.80
C GLY A 82 -16.82 18.55 -2.87
N MET A 83 -15.72 17.92 -3.26
CA MET A 83 -14.81 18.48 -4.26
C MET A 83 -15.47 18.43 -5.65
N PRO A 84 -15.50 19.55 -6.39
CA PRO A 84 -16.07 19.55 -7.73
C PRO A 84 -15.26 18.66 -8.67
N TYR A 85 -15.95 18.02 -9.61
CA TYR A 85 -15.38 17.21 -10.68
C TYR A 85 -16.26 17.33 -11.92
N GLY A 86 -15.69 17.17 -13.10
CA GLY A 86 -16.40 17.15 -14.37
C GLY A 86 -16.23 15.83 -15.12
N GLU A 87 -16.64 15.84 -16.39
CA GLU A 87 -16.57 14.67 -17.27
C GLU A 87 -15.13 14.16 -17.46
N ARG A 88 -14.15 15.05 -17.52
CA ARG A 88 -12.73 14.68 -17.65
C ARG A 88 -12.26 13.82 -16.48
N GLU A 89 -12.54 14.23 -15.26
CA GLU A 89 -12.17 13.48 -14.05
C GLU A 89 -12.95 12.16 -13.95
N ARG A 90 -14.23 12.16 -14.33
CA ARG A 90 -15.08 10.94 -14.32
C ARG A 90 -14.62 9.92 -15.35
N ASP A 91 -14.24 10.39 -16.51
CA ASP A 91 -13.71 9.58 -17.59
C ASP A 91 -12.35 8.96 -17.21
N PHE A 92 -11.44 9.74 -16.62
CA PHE A 92 -10.19 9.21 -16.08
C PHE A 92 -10.42 8.24 -14.91
N GLN A 93 -11.39 8.51 -14.03
CA GLN A 93 -11.79 7.59 -12.97
C GLN A 93 -12.25 6.24 -13.53
N ALA A 94 -13.10 6.23 -14.56
CA ALA A 94 -13.56 5.00 -15.21
C ALA A 94 -12.40 4.25 -15.90
N TYR A 95 -11.46 4.98 -16.50
CA TYR A 95 -10.23 4.40 -17.05
C TYR A 95 -9.36 3.75 -15.96
N ARG A 96 -9.09 4.44 -14.84
CA ARG A 96 -8.31 3.89 -13.72
C ARG A 96 -9.00 2.72 -13.03
N ARG A 97 -10.32 2.70 -12.99
CA ARG A 97 -11.11 1.54 -12.56
C ARG A 97 -10.85 0.30 -13.42
N GLY A 98 -10.43 0.46 -14.68
CA GLY A 98 -9.99 -0.64 -15.54
C GLY A 98 -8.80 -1.39 -14.96
N ARG A 99 -7.84 -0.67 -14.38
CA ARG A 99 -6.70 -1.28 -13.68
C ARG A 99 -7.11 -1.99 -12.40
N TYR A 100 -8.13 -1.49 -11.72
CA TYR A 100 -8.69 -2.17 -10.55
C TYR A 100 -9.32 -3.52 -10.93
N VAL A 101 -10.06 -3.57 -12.04
CA VAL A 101 -10.60 -4.80 -12.62
C VAL A 101 -9.49 -5.75 -13.08
N GLU A 102 -8.49 -5.24 -13.82
CA GLU A 102 -7.32 -6.02 -14.25
C GLU A 102 -6.63 -6.68 -13.05
N PHE A 103 -6.42 -5.95 -11.95
CA PHE A 103 -5.83 -6.54 -10.75
C PHE A 103 -6.70 -7.65 -10.15
N ASN A 104 -7.97 -7.36 -9.89
CA ASN A 104 -8.85 -8.30 -9.18
C ASN A 104 -9.09 -9.58 -10.00
N LEU A 105 -9.19 -9.49 -11.33
CA LEU A 105 -9.48 -10.66 -12.17
C LEU A 105 -8.23 -11.42 -12.66
N VAL A 106 -7.03 -10.84 -12.56
CA VAL A 106 -5.79 -11.46 -13.05
C VAL A 106 -4.82 -11.84 -11.93
N HIS A 107 -4.77 -11.06 -10.84
CA HIS A 107 -3.74 -11.20 -9.80
C HIS A 107 -4.28 -11.51 -8.42
N ASP A 108 -5.49 -11.05 -8.08
CA ASP A 108 -6.02 -11.24 -6.73
C ASP A 108 -6.35 -12.71 -6.45
N ARG A 109 -5.54 -13.33 -5.59
CA ARG A 109 -5.65 -14.76 -5.24
C ARG A 109 -7.03 -15.10 -4.67
N GLY A 110 -7.58 -14.22 -3.84
CA GLY A 110 -8.89 -14.42 -3.20
C GLY A 110 -10.03 -14.46 -4.23
N THR A 111 -10.04 -13.51 -5.16
CA THR A 111 -11.03 -13.46 -6.26
C THR A 111 -10.92 -14.69 -7.16
N LEU A 112 -9.71 -15.03 -7.62
CA LEU A 112 -9.48 -16.18 -8.50
C LEU A 112 -9.92 -17.49 -7.83
N PHE A 113 -9.46 -17.73 -6.61
CA PHE A 113 -9.82 -18.92 -5.85
C PHE A 113 -11.33 -19.00 -5.61
N GLY A 114 -11.97 -17.91 -5.19
CA GLY A 114 -13.40 -17.87 -4.94
C GLY A 114 -14.24 -18.24 -6.16
N LEU A 115 -13.88 -17.74 -7.35
CA LEU A 115 -14.58 -18.06 -8.59
C LEU A 115 -14.34 -19.52 -9.03
N GLN A 116 -13.10 -20.01 -8.92
CA GLN A 116 -12.72 -21.37 -9.33
C GLN A 116 -13.27 -22.45 -8.41
N SER A 117 -13.47 -22.13 -7.13
CA SER A 117 -13.99 -23.05 -6.11
C SER A 117 -15.51 -23.09 -6.01
N GLY A 118 -16.24 -22.35 -6.85
CA GLY A 118 -17.71 -22.28 -6.80
C GLY A 118 -18.26 -21.44 -5.65
N GLY A 119 -17.49 -20.47 -5.14
CA GLY A 119 -17.96 -19.52 -4.14
C GLY A 119 -19.09 -18.62 -4.65
N ARG A 120 -19.71 -17.85 -3.75
CA ARG A 120 -20.83 -16.96 -4.09
C ARG A 120 -20.36 -15.80 -4.98
N THR A 121 -20.58 -15.92 -6.29
CA THR A 121 -20.12 -14.95 -7.31
C THR A 121 -20.46 -13.50 -6.99
N GLU A 122 -21.71 -13.21 -6.61
CA GLU A 122 -22.14 -11.84 -6.28
C GLU A 122 -21.39 -11.23 -5.08
N SER A 123 -20.99 -12.05 -4.10
CA SER A 123 -20.15 -11.58 -2.99
C SER A 123 -18.72 -11.30 -3.45
N ILE A 124 -18.16 -12.18 -4.29
CA ILE A 124 -16.78 -12.10 -4.77
C ILE A 124 -16.62 -10.87 -5.68
N LEU A 125 -17.56 -10.66 -6.60
CA LEU A 125 -17.52 -9.58 -7.59
C LEU A 125 -18.06 -8.24 -7.05
N MET A 126 -18.48 -8.14 -5.78
CA MET A 126 -18.82 -6.88 -5.13
C MET A 126 -17.66 -5.86 -5.17
N SER A 127 -16.43 -6.33 -5.32
CA SER A 127 -15.25 -5.49 -5.50
C SER A 127 -15.18 -4.78 -6.86
N MET A 128 -16.01 -5.17 -7.84
CA MET A 128 -15.99 -4.60 -9.18
C MET A 128 -16.60 -3.20 -9.21
N PRO A 129 -15.97 -2.23 -9.91
CA PRO A 129 -16.52 -0.91 -10.06
C PRO A 129 -17.75 -0.91 -10.98
N PRO A 130 -18.72 -0.01 -10.76
CA PRO A 130 -19.98 0.00 -11.53
C PRO A 130 -19.80 0.45 -12.99
N VAL A 131 -18.77 1.24 -13.29
CA VAL A 131 -18.45 1.72 -14.63
C VAL A 131 -16.94 1.70 -14.83
N VAL A 132 -16.52 1.11 -15.94
CA VAL A 132 -15.13 0.96 -16.35
C VAL A 132 -14.97 1.29 -17.83
N LYS A 133 -13.82 1.83 -18.23
CA LYS A 133 -13.47 2.10 -19.63
C LYS A 133 -12.07 1.56 -19.92
N TRP A 134 -11.90 0.95 -21.09
CA TRP A 134 -10.58 0.60 -21.64
C TRP A 134 -10.32 1.43 -22.89
N ARG A 135 -9.05 1.79 -23.08
CA ARG A 135 -8.57 2.53 -24.24
C ARG A 135 -7.28 1.92 -24.72
N TYR A 136 -7.17 1.75 -26.02
CA TYR A 136 -5.94 1.33 -26.65
C TYR A 136 -4.85 2.38 -26.43
N ASP A 137 -3.69 1.93 -25.95
CA ASP A 137 -2.45 2.71 -25.76
C ASP A 137 -2.62 4.11 -25.16
N TRP A 138 -3.59 4.28 -24.26
CA TRP A 138 -3.83 5.58 -23.65
C TRP A 138 -2.77 5.91 -22.61
N GLN A 139 -2.26 7.14 -22.67
CA GLN A 139 -1.37 7.73 -21.70
C GLN A 139 -1.89 9.11 -21.28
N PRO A 140 -1.69 9.53 -20.02
CA PRO A 140 -2.08 10.87 -19.60
C PRO A 140 -1.21 11.93 -20.28
N ALA A 141 -1.80 13.08 -20.61
CA ALA A 141 -1.03 14.21 -21.13
C ALA A 141 -0.03 14.72 -20.08
N PRO A 142 1.21 15.07 -20.44
CA PRO A 142 2.21 15.60 -19.51
C PRO A 142 1.71 16.84 -18.74
N GLY A 143 2.15 16.99 -17.49
CA GLY A 143 1.79 18.13 -16.64
C GLY A 143 0.37 18.11 -16.07
N THR A 144 -0.44 17.11 -16.40
CA THR A 144 -1.81 16.97 -15.87
C THR A 144 -1.86 16.30 -14.50
N PRO A 145 -2.94 16.51 -13.71
CA PRO A 145 -3.20 15.73 -12.50
C PRO A 145 -3.20 14.21 -12.74
N GLU A 146 -3.66 13.79 -13.91
CA GLU A 146 -3.67 12.38 -14.34
C GLU A 146 -2.24 11.84 -14.50
N ALA A 147 -1.33 12.59 -15.12
CA ALA A 147 0.07 12.21 -15.23
C ALA A 147 0.75 12.13 -13.85
N ARG A 148 0.43 13.07 -12.96
CA ARG A 148 0.95 13.09 -11.59
C ARG A 148 0.59 11.86 -10.78
N LEU A 149 -0.56 11.23 -11.04
CA LEU A 149 -0.91 9.95 -10.41
C LEU A 149 0.21 8.92 -10.65
N TYR A 150 0.71 8.81 -11.87
CA TYR A 150 1.73 7.84 -12.24
C TYR A 150 3.12 8.23 -11.76
N THR A 151 3.51 9.50 -11.89
CA THR A 151 4.87 9.95 -11.55
C THR A 151 5.11 10.07 -10.04
N ASP A 152 4.09 10.49 -9.29
CA ASP A 152 4.24 10.91 -7.90
C ASP A 152 3.66 9.88 -6.92
N PHE A 153 2.58 9.18 -7.30
CA PHE A 153 1.76 8.38 -6.38
C PHE A 153 1.82 6.87 -6.64
N LEU A 154 1.85 6.41 -7.88
CA LEU A 154 1.92 4.98 -8.22
C LEU A 154 3.37 4.48 -8.30
N ARG A 155 4.10 4.68 -7.22
CA ARG A 155 5.50 4.23 -7.04
C ARG A 155 5.76 3.88 -5.58
N PRO A 156 6.71 2.97 -5.28
CA PRO A 156 7.15 2.75 -3.91
C PRO A 156 7.64 4.06 -3.27
N ARG A 157 7.05 4.42 -2.13
CA ARG A 157 7.41 5.61 -1.36
C ARG A 157 7.12 5.41 0.12
N GLU A 158 7.91 6.06 0.97
CA GLU A 158 7.72 6.06 2.43
C GLU A 158 6.79 7.19 2.87
N TRP A 159 5.49 6.96 2.67
CA TRP A 159 4.44 7.97 2.89
C TRP A 159 4.27 8.42 4.35
N ALA A 160 4.57 7.56 5.33
CA ALA A 160 4.36 7.89 6.74
C ALA A 160 5.30 9.02 7.23
N GLU A 161 6.46 9.13 6.60
CA GLU A 161 7.52 10.11 6.90
C GLU A 161 7.37 11.41 6.08
N ASP A 162 6.42 11.47 5.13
CA ASP A 162 6.17 12.68 4.35
C ASP A 162 5.70 13.84 5.25
N GLY A 163 6.52 14.88 5.30
CA GLY A 163 6.31 16.09 6.11
C GLY A 163 6.82 15.99 7.54
N ALA A 164 7.48 14.89 7.93
CA ALA A 164 8.25 14.84 9.17
C ALA A 164 9.57 15.62 8.99
N PRO A 165 10.07 16.32 10.02
CA PRO A 165 11.43 16.84 9.99
C PRO A 165 12.40 15.66 9.75
N PRO A 166 13.49 15.84 8.98
CA PRO A 166 14.45 14.77 8.75
C PRO A 166 14.91 14.23 10.11
N SER A 167 14.74 12.92 10.34
CA SER A 167 15.37 12.27 11.48
C SER A 167 16.87 12.36 11.26
N SER A 168 17.58 12.97 12.22
CA SER A 168 19.05 13.04 12.19
C SER A 168 19.60 11.63 11.96
N PRO A 169 20.55 11.44 11.03
CA PRO A 169 21.20 10.16 10.89
C PRO A 169 21.84 9.83 12.24
N ALA A 170 21.50 8.67 12.80
CA ALA A 170 22.21 8.14 13.94
C ALA A 170 23.69 8.03 13.52
N VAL A 171 24.53 8.90 14.08
CA VAL A 171 25.98 8.82 13.92
C VAL A 171 26.38 7.52 14.58
N SER A 172 26.59 6.49 13.76
CA SER A 172 27.29 5.28 14.15
C SER A 172 28.67 5.70 14.64
N ALA A 173 28.87 5.70 15.96
CA ALA A 173 30.19 5.91 16.53
C ALA A 173 31.16 4.89 15.90
N PRO A 174 32.35 5.31 15.46
CA PRO A 174 33.32 4.39 14.88
C PRO A 174 33.66 3.32 15.91
N ARG A 175 33.52 2.05 15.51
CA ARG A 175 33.97 0.92 16.32
C ARG A 175 35.47 1.11 16.61
N PRO A 176 35.94 0.92 17.86
CA PRO A 176 37.36 0.97 18.15
C PRO A 176 38.09 -0.08 17.30
N ALA A 177 39.18 0.35 16.65
CA ALA A 177 40.02 -0.53 15.85
C ALA A 177 40.61 -1.62 16.75
N THR A 178 40.36 -2.88 16.40
CA THR A 178 41.04 -4.03 16.99
C THR A 178 42.54 -3.90 16.66
N PRO A 179 43.45 -3.95 17.65
CA PRO A 179 44.88 -3.92 17.34
C PRO A 179 45.26 -5.19 16.59
N ALA A 180 45.96 -5.02 15.47
CA ALA A 180 46.53 -6.11 14.68
C ALA A 180 47.51 -6.89 15.55
N ALA A 181 47.29 -8.19 15.68
CA ALA A 181 48.25 -9.10 16.29
C ALA A 181 49.53 -9.10 15.44
N ALA A 182 50.63 -8.64 16.02
CA ALA A 182 51.95 -8.80 15.45
C ALA A 182 52.29 -10.30 15.43
N SER A 183 52.47 -10.85 14.24
CA SER A 183 53.12 -12.13 14.03
C SER A 183 54.62 -11.96 14.28
N ASP A 184 55.11 -12.55 15.36
CA ASP A 184 56.54 -12.66 15.67
C ASP A 184 57.11 -13.90 14.94
N PRO A 185 58.29 -13.81 14.29
CA PRO A 185 58.97 -14.97 13.73
C PRO A 185 60.05 -15.47 14.70
N SER A 186 59.93 -16.72 15.17
CA SER A 186 61.05 -17.62 15.53
C SER A 186 60.52 -19.03 15.76
#